data_AF-A0AAJ1PBV2-F1
#
_entry.id   AF-A0AAJ1PBV2-F1
#
_cell.length_a   1.000
_cell.length_b   1.000
_cell.length_c   1.000
_cell.angle_alpha   90.00
_cell.angle_beta   90.00
_cell.angle_gamma   90.00
#
_symmetry.space_group_name_H-M   'P 1'
#
loop_
_entity.id
_entity.type
_entity.pdbx_description
1 polymer ?
#
loop_
_entity_poly.entity_id
_entity_poly.type
_entity_poly.pdbx_seq_one_letter_code
_entity_poly.pdbx_strand_id
1 'polypeptide(L)'
;MCAAHSRHKAHGRRKVPPYQPKPRPKPLIEPPSPPILLTPLVACSPGTAQDVLWHIAEYAPRLRKWLIANPSATPAMLEYLAQVGGPDVARSLQILLESLESRALDAIAHDG
;
A
#
# COMPACT_ATOMS: atom_id res chain seq x y z
N MET A 1 84.42 41.39 -14.17
CA MET A 1 83.07 40.95 -14.59
C MET A 1 82.79 39.59 -13.98
N CYS A 2 81.87 39.47 -13.04
CA CYS A 2 81.33 38.18 -12.56
C CYS A 2 79.87 38.41 -12.10
N ALA A 3 78.89 37.87 -12.82
CA ALA A 3 77.48 37.88 -12.42
C ALA A 3 77.00 36.42 -12.33
N ALA A 4 76.88 35.91 -11.10
CA ALA A 4 76.32 34.60 -10.81
C ALA A 4 74.78 34.69 -10.90
N HIS A 5 74.20 34.05 -11.93
CA HIS A 5 72.75 34.00 -12.10
C HIS A 5 72.19 32.82 -11.29
N SER A 6 71.58 33.14 -10.14
CA SER A 6 70.82 32.21 -9.31
C SER A 6 69.58 31.71 -10.06
N ARG A 7 69.55 30.40 -10.36
CA ARG A 7 68.39 29.72 -10.95
C ARG A 7 67.36 29.43 -9.86
N HIS A 8 66.41 30.33 -9.68
CA HIS A 8 65.22 30.06 -8.88
C HIS A 8 64.29 29.09 -9.65
N LYS A 9 64.18 27.85 -9.18
CA LYS A 9 63.19 26.89 -9.69
C LYS A 9 61.80 27.31 -9.21
N ALA A 10 60.95 27.70 -10.15
CA ALA A 10 59.53 27.95 -9.89
C ALA A 10 58.85 26.64 -9.47
N HIS A 11 58.40 26.58 -8.22
CA HIS A 11 57.53 25.52 -7.73
C HIS A 11 56.17 25.67 -8.42
N GLY A 12 55.92 24.88 -9.46
CA GLY A 12 54.63 24.81 -10.13
C GLY A 12 53.54 24.41 -9.14
N ARG A 13 52.58 25.31 -8.91
CA ARG A 13 51.31 25.02 -8.23
C ARG A 13 50.66 23.84 -8.95
N ARG A 14 50.64 22.65 -8.32
CA ARG A 14 49.83 21.52 -8.80
C ARG A 14 48.36 21.93 -8.70
N LYS A 15 47.72 22.22 -9.83
CA LYS A 15 46.26 22.45 -9.85
C LYS A 15 45.59 21.12 -9.54
N VAL A 16 44.82 21.08 -8.44
CA VAL A 16 44.01 19.91 -8.08
C VAL A 16 42.91 19.78 -9.15
N PRO A 17 42.70 18.60 -9.75
CA PRO A 17 41.63 18.41 -10.71
C PRO A 17 40.27 18.71 -10.05
N PRO A 18 39.33 19.35 -10.76
CA PRO A 18 37.98 19.54 -10.24
C PRO A 18 37.32 18.18 -9.98
N TYR A 19 36.68 18.03 -8.82
CA TYR A 19 35.92 16.84 -8.48
C TYR A 19 34.78 16.65 -9.48
N GLN A 20 34.83 15.55 -10.24
CA GLN A 20 33.72 15.11 -11.08
C GLN A 20 32.94 14.01 -10.33
N PRO A 21 31.70 14.26 -9.91
CA PRO A 21 30.89 13.23 -9.27
C PRO A 21 30.61 12.13 -10.29
N LYS A 22 31.09 10.91 -10.01
CA LYS A 22 30.74 9.75 -10.82
C LYS A 22 29.24 9.46 -10.64
N PRO A 23 28.48 9.21 -11.73
CA PRO A 23 27.08 8.84 -11.61
C PRO A 23 26.98 7.55 -10.78
N ARG A 24 26.14 7.56 -9.74
CA ARG A 24 25.90 6.36 -8.94
C ARG A 24 25.27 5.30 -9.85
N PRO A 25 25.75 4.05 -9.83
CA PRO A 25 25.08 2.96 -10.51
C PRO A 25 23.64 2.90 -10.02
N LYS A 26 22.67 2.88 -10.96
CA LYS A 26 21.28 2.60 -10.60
C LYS A 26 21.24 1.18 -10.02
N PRO A 27 20.60 0.93 -8.87
CA PRO A 27 20.43 -0.41 -8.34
C PRO A 27 19.82 -1.29 -9.43
N LEU A 28 20.45 -2.44 -9.71
CA LEU A 28 20.01 -3.37 -10.76
C LEU A 28 18.74 -4.15 -10.35
N ILE A 29 18.38 -4.09 -9.07
CA ILE A 29 17.22 -4.74 -8.47
C ILE A 29 16.50 -3.69 -7.62
N GLU A 30 15.24 -3.42 -7.92
CA GLU A 30 14.38 -2.66 -7.02
C GLU A 30 14.09 -3.49 -5.76
N PRO A 31 14.15 -2.89 -4.56
CA PRO A 31 13.77 -3.60 -3.35
C PRO A 31 12.32 -4.08 -3.46
N PRO A 32 11.98 -5.23 -2.87
CA PRO A 32 10.60 -5.70 -2.88
C PRO A 32 9.68 -4.64 -2.28
N SER A 33 8.47 -4.51 -2.82
CA SER A 33 7.48 -3.60 -2.27
C SER A 33 7.27 -3.88 -0.77
N PRO A 34 7.06 -2.84 0.05
CA PRO A 34 6.86 -3.01 1.48
C PRO A 34 5.66 -3.94 1.75
N PRO A 35 5.64 -4.67 2.88
CA PRO A 35 4.51 -5.50 3.25
C PRO A 35 3.21 -4.71 3.27
N ILE A 36 2.14 -5.29 2.72
CA ILE A 36 0.82 -4.65 2.69
C ILE A 36 0.32 -4.49 4.13
N LEU A 37 0.06 -3.25 4.54
CA LEU A 37 -0.56 -2.97 5.83
C LEU A 37 -2.05 -3.30 5.75
N LEU A 38 -2.50 -4.23 6.59
CA LEU A 38 -3.92 -4.55 6.73
C LEU A 38 -4.62 -3.39 7.43
N THR A 39 -5.46 -2.66 6.68
CA THR A 39 -6.19 -1.48 7.15
C THR A 39 -7.66 -1.57 6.78
N PRO A 40 -8.56 -0.79 7.42
CA PRO A 40 -9.95 -0.69 7.00
C PRO A 40 -10.13 -0.34 5.52
N LEU A 41 -9.28 0.57 5.00
CA LEU A 41 -9.32 0.99 3.60
C LEU A 41 -9.01 -0.18 2.65
N VAL A 42 -7.98 -0.98 2.99
CA VAL A 42 -7.66 -2.20 2.22
C VAL A 42 -8.80 -3.22 2.34
N ALA A 43 -9.39 -3.37 3.52
CA ALA A 43 -10.47 -4.33 3.75
C ALA A 43 -11.76 -4.00 2.97
N CYS A 44 -12.09 -2.71 2.75
CA CYS A 44 -13.26 -2.30 1.96
C CYS A 44 -12.99 -2.13 0.46
N SER A 45 -11.73 -2.16 0.02
CA SER A 45 -11.38 -1.82 -1.36
C SER A 45 -11.82 -2.91 -2.35
N PRO A 46 -12.49 -2.54 -3.47
CA PRO A 46 -12.90 -3.50 -4.50
C PRO A 46 -11.69 -4.16 -5.19
N GLY A 47 -10.53 -3.49 -5.20
CA GLY A 47 -9.31 -3.97 -5.82
C GLY A 47 -8.45 -4.89 -4.94
N THR A 48 -8.87 -5.16 -3.70
CA THR A 48 -8.12 -6.06 -2.81
C THR A 48 -8.30 -7.51 -3.25
N ALA A 49 -7.18 -8.22 -3.42
CA ALA A 49 -7.17 -9.60 -3.87
C ALA A 49 -7.83 -10.56 -2.85
N GLN A 50 -8.44 -11.64 -3.35
CA GLN A 50 -9.24 -12.56 -2.53
C GLN A 50 -8.42 -13.26 -1.42
N ASP A 51 -7.18 -13.61 -1.69
CA ASP A 51 -6.24 -14.17 -0.72
C ASP A 51 -6.00 -13.21 0.46
N VAL A 52 -5.85 -11.91 0.17
CA VAL A 52 -5.71 -10.87 1.19
C VAL A 52 -7.01 -10.72 2.00
N LEU A 53 -8.17 -10.77 1.34
CA LEU A 53 -9.47 -10.71 2.05
C LEU A 53 -9.67 -11.89 3.00
N TRP A 54 -9.36 -13.12 2.56
CA TRP A 54 -9.42 -14.31 3.42
C TRP A 54 -8.41 -14.22 4.56
N HIS A 55 -7.20 -13.72 4.29
CA HIS A 55 -6.21 -13.50 5.34
C HIS A 55 -6.70 -12.50 6.39
N ILE A 56 -7.39 -11.42 5.99
CA ILE A 56 -8.04 -10.49 6.92
C ILE A 56 -9.14 -11.20 7.72
N ALA A 57 -9.97 -12.00 7.05
CA ALA A 57 -11.07 -12.74 7.69
C ALA A 57 -10.55 -13.70 8.77
N GLU A 58 -9.44 -14.38 8.54
CA GLU A 58 -8.84 -15.32 9.48
C GLU A 58 -8.12 -14.60 10.62
N TYR A 59 -7.20 -13.69 10.31
CA TYR A 59 -6.19 -13.22 11.26
C TYR A 59 -6.43 -11.80 11.83
N ALA A 60 -7.37 -11.02 11.26
CA ALA A 60 -7.62 -9.64 11.67
C ALA A 60 -9.08 -9.42 12.16
N PRO A 61 -9.47 -9.93 13.34
CA PRO A 61 -10.85 -9.88 13.81
C PRO A 61 -11.44 -8.48 13.88
N ARG A 62 -10.63 -7.47 14.21
CA ARG A 62 -11.05 -6.05 14.26
C ARG A 62 -11.38 -5.46 12.88
N LEU A 63 -10.89 -6.08 11.82
CA LEU A 63 -11.11 -5.62 10.45
C LEU A 63 -12.27 -6.33 9.75
N ARG A 64 -12.75 -7.46 10.27
CA ARG A 64 -13.83 -8.26 9.67
C ARG A 64 -15.08 -7.46 9.33
N LYS A 65 -15.47 -6.49 10.17
CA LYS A 65 -16.63 -5.65 9.91
C LYS A 65 -16.53 -4.84 8.61
N TRP A 66 -15.31 -4.49 8.20
CA TRP A 66 -15.05 -3.75 6.97
C TRP A 66 -15.16 -4.64 5.73
N LEU A 67 -14.88 -5.95 5.86
CA LEU A 67 -15.07 -6.90 4.75
C LEU A 67 -16.53 -7.00 4.32
N ILE A 68 -17.49 -6.79 5.22
CA ILE A 68 -18.92 -6.79 4.91
C ILE A 68 -19.28 -5.66 3.93
N ALA A 69 -18.58 -4.53 4.01
CA ALA A 69 -18.75 -3.41 3.09
C ALA A 69 -17.93 -3.55 1.80
N ASN A 70 -17.12 -4.61 1.65
CA ASN A 70 -16.33 -4.82 0.46
C ASN A 70 -17.19 -5.45 -0.65
N PRO A 71 -17.38 -4.78 -1.81
CA PRO A 71 -18.18 -5.32 -2.91
C PRO A 71 -17.57 -6.58 -3.56
N SER A 72 -16.28 -6.82 -3.35
CA SER A 72 -15.58 -8.02 -3.81
C SER A 72 -15.62 -9.16 -2.80
N ALA A 73 -16.17 -8.96 -1.59
CA ALA A 73 -16.34 -10.05 -0.63
C ALA A 73 -17.33 -11.09 -1.18
N THR A 74 -16.92 -12.36 -1.15
CA THR A 74 -17.75 -13.45 -1.66
C THR A 74 -18.84 -13.84 -0.65
N PRO A 75 -19.95 -14.44 -1.10
CA PRO A 75 -21.00 -14.94 -0.18
C PRO A 75 -20.46 -15.90 0.87
N ALA A 76 -19.59 -16.86 0.47
CA ALA A 76 -18.95 -17.79 1.40
C ALA A 76 -18.11 -17.09 2.47
N MET A 77 -17.48 -15.97 2.14
CA MET A 77 -16.76 -15.15 3.12
C MET A 77 -17.72 -14.49 4.11
N LEU A 78 -18.83 -13.91 3.64
CA LEU A 78 -19.83 -13.30 4.53
C LEU A 78 -20.46 -14.34 5.47
N GLU A 79 -20.74 -15.55 4.96
CA GLU A 79 -21.20 -16.67 5.77
C GLU A 79 -20.18 -17.07 6.84
N TYR A 80 -18.91 -17.21 6.45
CA TYR A 80 -17.83 -17.47 7.40
C TYR A 80 -17.77 -16.38 8.48
N LEU A 81 -17.83 -15.10 8.09
CA LEU A 81 -17.83 -13.97 9.03
C LEU A 81 -19.03 -13.99 9.98
N ALA A 82 -20.21 -14.37 9.50
CA ALA A 82 -21.40 -14.55 10.34
C ALA A 82 -21.20 -15.65 11.40
N GLN A 83 -20.48 -16.73 11.04
CA GLN A 83 -20.19 -17.84 11.95
C GLN A 83 -19.11 -17.49 12.98
N VAL A 84 -17.97 -16.95 12.53
CA VAL A 84 -16.82 -16.67 13.40
C VAL A 84 -16.94 -15.35 14.16
N GLY A 85 -17.80 -14.45 13.69
CA GLY A 85 -18.04 -13.15 14.28
C GLY A 85 -16.82 -12.25 14.35
N GLY A 86 -16.88 -11.29 15.27
CA GLY A 86 -15.86 -10.27 15.50
C GLY A 86 -16.50 -8.98 16.00
N PRO A 87 -15.70 -8.00 16.44
CA PRO A 87 -16.21 -6.70 16.85
C PRO A 87 -17.08 -6.08 15.74
N ASP A 88 -18.33 -5.77 16.09
CA ASP A 88 -19.37 -5.17 15.22
C ASP A 88 -19.80 -5.98 13.99
N VAL A 89 -19.33 -7.21 13.78
CA VAL A 89 -19.66 -8.01 12.58
C VAL A 89 -21.17 -8.23 12.43
N ALA A 90 -21.84 -8.66 13.50
CA ALA A 90 -23.29 -8.89 13.47
C ALA A 90 -24.07 -7.61 13.12
N ARG A 91 -23.67 -6.47 13.71
CA ARG A 91 -24.29 -5.18 13.43
C ARG A 91 -24.08 -4.73 11.99
N SER A 92 -22.87 -4.90 11.46
CA SER A 92 -22.55 -4.55 10.08
C SER A 92 -23.30 -5.43 9.07
N LEU A 93 -23.48 -6.73 9.36
CA LEU A 93 -24.31 -7.62 8.53
C LEU A 93 -25.77 -7.17 8.52
N GLN A 94 -26.33 -6.83 9.67
CA GLN A 94 -27.69 -6.31 9.76
C GLN A 94 -27.88 -5.05 8.90
N ILE A 95 -26.97 -4.08 9.02
CA ILE A 95 -27.01 -2.83 8.22
C ILE A 95 -26.94 -3.15 6.72
N LEU A 96 -26.08 -4.08 6.30
CA LEU A 96 -25.99 -4.49 4.90
C LEU A 96 -27.34 -5.05 4.41
N LEU A 97 -27.95 -5.96 5.17
CA LEU A 97 -29.22 -6.58 4.81
C LEU A 97 -30.35 -5.54 4.73
N GLU A 98 -30.47 -4.66 5.72
CA GLU A 98 -31.45 -3.55 5.73
C GLU A 98 -31.28 -2.64 4.50
N SER A 99 -30.03 -2.36 4.09
CA SER A 99 -29.75 -1.57 2.89
C SER A 99 -30.13 -2.30 1.60
N LEU A 100 -29.95 -3.62 1.53
CA LEU A 100 -30.34 -4.42 0.36
C LEU A 100 -31.86 -4.52 0.22
N GLU A 101 -32.57 -4.72 1.34
CA GLU A 101 -34.03 -4.73 1.38
C GLU A 101 -34.61 -3.40 0.95
N SER A 102 -34.08 -2.29 1.48
CA SER A 102 -34.49 -0.94 1.07
C SER A 102 -34.35 -0.73 -0.44
N ARG A 103 -33.20 -1.14 -1.00
CA ARG A 103 -32.94 -1.01 -2.44
C ARG A 103 -33.85 -1.91 -3.29
N ALA A 104 -34.25 -3.08 -2.79
CA ALA A 104 -35.18 -3.96 -3.48
C ALA A 104 -36.60 -3.38 -3.52
N LEU A 105 -37.05 -2.73 -2.44
CA LEU A 105 -38.34 -2.04 -2.39
C LEU A 105 -38.41 -0.88 -3.38
N ASP A 106 -37.35 -0.06 -3.44
CA ASP A 106 -37.25 1.05 -4.40
C ASP A 106 -37.31 0.56 -5.85
N ALA A 107 -36.66 -0.57 -6.16
CA ALA A 107 -36.66 -1.15 -7.50
C ALA A 107 -38.07 -1.59 -7.95
N ILE A 108 -38.89 -2.11 -7.02
CA ILE A 108 -40.27 -2.52 -7.31
C ILE A 108 -41.18 -1.31 -7.51
N ALA A 109 -40.97 -0.23 -6.74
CA ALA A 109 -41.79 0.98 -6.82
C ALA A 109 -41.60 1.80 -8.11
N HIS A 110 -40.47 1.61 -8.82
CA HIS A 110 -40.16 2.33 -10.06
C HIS A 110 -40.48 1.57 -11.35
N ASP A 111 -40.91 0.30 -11.26
CA ASP A 111 -41.26 -0.55 -12.41
C ASP A 111 -42.79 -0.69 -12.61
N GLY A 112 -43.60 0.07 -11.86
CA GLY A 112 -45.07 0.14 -11.98
C GLY A 112 -45.56 1.53 -12.36
#